data_AF-A0A8J3M7N0-F1
#
_entry.id   AF-A0A8J3M7N0-F1
#
_cell.length_a   1.000
_cell.length_b   1.000
_cell.length_c   1.000
_cell.angle_alpha   90.00
_cell.angle_beta   90.00
_cell.angle_gamma   90.00
#
_symmetry.space_group_name_H-M   'P 1'
#
loop_
_entity.id
_entity.type
_entity.pdbx_description
1 polymer ?
#
loop_
_entity_poly.entity_id
_entity_poly.type
_entity_poly.pdbx_seq_one_letter_code
_entity_poly.pdbx_strand_id
1 'polypeptide(L)'
;MTRPEPVFAEPWHAQLFALTVHLNESGQLDWPDWAARFGATLARHGLARDLDGGDDYFNAWLETLETFLAENGAADPAEAARVKHAWEHAYLETPHGQPVHLRD
;
A
#
# COMPACT_ATOMS: atom_id res chain seq x y z
N MET A 1 -31.61 -0.85 10.99
CA MET A 1 -30.78 -1.34 9.87
C MET A 1 -29.34 -1.33 10.36
N THR A 2 -28.71 -2.50 10.49
CA THR A 2 -27.31 -2.60 10.89
C THR A 2 -26.44 -2.09 9.74
N ARG A 3 -25.48 -1.22 10.02
CA ARG A 3 -24.50 -0.77 9.01
C ARG A 3 -23.73 -2.01 8.53
N PRO A 4 -23.59 -2.24 7.21
CA PRO A 4 -22.80 -3.36 6.71
C PRO A 4 -21.37 -3.24 7.23
N GLU A 5 -20.75 -4.38 7.55
CA GLU A 5 -19.34 -4.39 7.93
C GLU A 5 -18.48 -3.84 6.78
N PRO A 6 -17.52 -2.96 7.09
CA PRO A 6 -16.68 -2.39 6.06
C PRO A 6 -15.78 -3.49 5.47
N VAL A 7 -15.75 -3.60 4.14
CA VAL A 7 -14.91 -4.57 3.41
C VAL A 7 -13.41 -4.29 3.63
N PHE A 8 -13.06 -3.04 3.89
CA PHE A 8 -11.70 -2.59 4.20
C PHE A 8 -11.69 -1.92 5.58
N ALA A 9 -10.77 -2.30 6.46
CA ALA A 9 -10.65 -1.71 7.79
C ALA A 9 -10.28 -0.22 7.75
N GLU A 10 -9.37 0.16 6.85
CA GLU A 10 -8.89 1.53 6.69
C GLU A 10 -9.04 2.02 5.23
N PRO A 11 -9.22 3.33 4.99
CA PRO A 11 -9.37 3.87 3.64
C PRO A 11 -8.20 3.55 2.70
N TRP A 12 -6.97 3.48 3.24
CA TRP A 12 -5.76 3.23 2.44
C TRP A 12 -5.71 1.79 1.90
N HIS A 13 -6.36 0.82 2.56
CA HIS A 13 -6.50 -0.55 2.06
C HIS A 13 -7.25 -0.56 0.72
N ALA A 14 -8.35 0.19 0.64
CA ALA A 14 -9.15 0.30 -0.58
C ALA A 14 -8.36 1.00 -1.71
N GLN A 15 -7.59 2.04 -1.38
CA GLN A 15 -6.76 2.77 -2.33
C GLN A 15 -5.66 1.87 -2.92
N LEU A 16 -4.97 1.12 -2.07
CA LEU A 16 -3.91 0.21 -2.48
C LEU A 16 -4.46 -0.92 -3.37
N PHE A 17 -5.60 -1.50 -2.98
CA PHE A 17 -6.29 -2.50 -3.79
C PHE A 17 -6.68 -1.94 -5.16
N ALA A 18 -7.31 -0.76 -5.20
CA ALA A 18 -7.74 -0.12 -6.44
C ALA A 18 -6.56 0.19 -7.39
N LEU A 19 -5.43 0.65 -6.85
CA LEU A 19 -4.20 0.87 -7.63
C LEU A 19 -3.68 -0.44 -8.26
N THR A 20 -3.67 -1.52 -7.48
CA THR A 20 -3.21 -2.84 -7.95
C THR A 20 -4.11 -3.38 -9.06
N VAL A 21 -5.43 -3.27 -8.89
CA VAL A 21 -6.42 -3.65 -9.93
C VAL A 21 -6.21 -2.81 -11.18
N HIS A 22 -6.03 -1.49 -11.05
CA HIS A 22 -5.83 -0.61 -12.20
C HIS A 22 -4.54 -0.94 -12.98
N LEU A 23 -3.46 -1.30 -12.28
CA LEU A 23 -2.22 -1.76 -12.92
C LEU A 23 -2.45 -3.06 -13.71
N ASN A 24 -3.29 -3.97 -13.21
CA ASN A 24 -3.67 -5.16 -13.97
C ASN A 24 -4.52 -4.81 -15.21
N GLU A 25 -5.57 -4.00 -15.03
CA GLU A 25 -6.46 -3.60 -16.11
C GLU A 25 -5.73 -2.84 -17.22
N SER A 26 -4.66 -2.12 -16.88
CA SER A 26 -3.79 -1.42 -17.83
C SER A 26 -2.69 -2.31 -18.45
N GLY A 27 -2.62 -3.59 -18.10
CA GLY A 27 -1.64 -4.54 -18.62
C GLY A 27 -0.23 -4.38 -18.06
N GLN A 28 -0.06 -3.60 -16.99
CA GLN A 28 1.23 -3.37 -16.33
C GLN A 28 1.52 -4.42 -15.25
N LEU A 29 0.52 -5.17 -14.80
CA LEU A 29 0.62 -6.20 -13.78
C LEU A 29 -0.13 -7.46 -14.22
N ASP A 30 0.49 -8.63 -14.11
CA ASP A 30 -0.13 -9.93 -14.38
C ASP A 30 -0.52 -10.63 -13.06
N TRP A 31 -1.75 -11.13 -12.96
CA TRP A 31 -2.26 -11.70 -11.71
C TRP A 31 -1.49 -12.95 -11.23
N PRO A 32 -1.15 -13.92 -12.11
CA PRO A 32 -0.26 -15.03 -11.74
C PRO A 32 1.09 -14.59 -11.16
N ASP A 33 1.79 -13.65 -11.81
CA ASP A 33 3.06 -13.12 -11.30
C ASP A 33 2.88 -12.40 -9.96
N TRP A 34 1.85 -11.55 -9.86
CA TRP A 34 1.49 -10.87 -8.63
C TRP A 34 1.22 -11.84 -7.47
N ALA A 35 0.41 -12.87 -7.70
CA ALA A 35 0.06 -13.85 -6.68
C ALA A 35 1.30 -14.60 -6.16
N ALA A 36 2.25 -14.93 -7.05
CA ALA A 36 3.50 -15.57 -6.66
C ALA A 36 4.36 -14.65 -5.77
N ARG A 37 4.51 -13.38 -6.16
CA ARG A 37 5.27 -12.36 -5.40
C ARG A 37 4.63 -12.07 -4.05
N PHE A 38 3.32 -11.83 -4.03
CA PHE A 38 2.59 -11.52 -2.82
C PHE A 38 2.61 -12.70 -1.84
N GLY A 39 2.45 -13.94 -2.33
CA GLY A 39 2.59 -15.14 -1.52
C GLY A 39 3.97 -15.27 -0.87
N ALA A 40 5.04 -14.93 -1.59
CA ALA A 40 6.39 -14.92 -1.04
C ALA A 40 6.58 -13.84 0.04
N THR A 41 6.01 -12.65 -0.16
CA THR A 41 6.02 -11.57 0.84
C THR A 41 5.25 -11.98 2.10
N LEU A 42 4.05 -12.54 1.97
CA LEU A 42 3.26 -13.06 3.09
C LEU A 42 4.03 -14.14 3.87
N ALA A 43 4.70 -15.05 3.18
CA ALA A 43 5.53 -16.07 3.83
C ALA A 43 6.67 -15.46 4.65
N ARG A 44 7.28 -14.37 4.17
CA ARG A 44 8.34 -13.64 4.88
C ARG A 44 7.82 -12.83 6.09
N HIS A 45 6.62 -12.26 6.00
CA HIS A 45 5.95 -11.58 7.13
C HIS A 45 5.53 -12.56 8.23
N GLY A 46 5.42 -13.85 7.91
CA GLY A 46 5.13 -14.92 8.84
C GLY A 46 3.64 -15.26 8.88
N LEU A 47 3.30 -16.46 8.43
CA LEU A 47 1.94 -17.01 8.39
C LEU A 47 1.31 -17.29 9.78
N ALA A 48 1.99 -16.90 10.86
CA ALA A 48 1.60 -17.18 12.25
C ALA A 48 0.76 -16.06 12.89
N ARG A 49 0.63 -14.91 12.21
CA ARG A 49 -0.31 -13.86 12.59
C ARG A 49 -1.66 -14.15 11.93
N ASP A 50 -2.75 -13.88 12.65
CA ASP A 50 -4.08 -13.97 12.06
C ASP A 50 -4.15 -12.89 10.97
N LEU A 51 -3.96 -13.28 9.71
CA LEU A 51 -4.05 -12.41 8.55
C LEU A 51 -5.55 -12.16 8.29
N ASP A 52 -6.19 -11.47 9.21
CA ASP A 52 -7.62 -11.19 9.26
C ASP A 52 -8.10 -10.13 8.25
N GLY A 53 -7.21 -9.70 7.35
CA GLY A 53 -7.46 -8.58 6.43
C GLY A 53 -7.25 -7.20 7.05
N GLY A 54 -6.65 -7.12 8.24
CA GLY A 54 -6.17 -5.88 8.86
C GLY A 54 -4.84 -5.38 8.27
N ASP A 55 -4.22 -4.44 8.96
CA ASP A 55 -3.05 -3.69 8.47
C ASP A 55 -1.88 -4.59 8.08
N ASP A 56 -1.63 -5.69 8.81
CA ASP A 56 -0.53 -6.62 8.51
C ASP A 56 -0.66 -7.23 7.09
N TYR A 57 -1.88 -7.56 6.66
CA TYR A 57 -2.15 -8.08 5.32
C TYR A 57 -1.89 -7.02 4.25
N PHE A 58 -2.40 -5.80 4.45
CA PHE A 58 -2.22 -4.72 3.49
C PHE A 58 -0.81 -4.12 3.50
N ASN A 59 -0.06 -4.25 4.60
CA ASN A 59 1.37 -3.91 4.65
C ASN A 59 2.19 -4.87 3.79
N ALA A 60 1.93 -6.18 3.85
CA ALA A 60 2.54 -7.15 2.94
C ALA A 60 2.15 -6.88 1.47
N TRP A 61 0.90 -6.45 1.23
CA TRP A 61 0.45 -6.06 -0.10
C TRP A 61 1.21 -4.82 -0.59
N LEU A 62 1.34 -3.80 0.26
CA LEU A 62 2.03 -2.54 -0.04
C LEU A 62 3.48 -2.80 -0.43
N GLU A 63 4.20 -3.56 0.40
CA GLU A 63 5.60 -3.91 0.14
C GLU A 63 5.75 -4.67 -1.19
N THR A 64 4.83 -5.58 -1.48
CA THR A 64 4.83 -6.31 -2.76
C THR A 64 4.63 -5.35 -3.94
N LEU A 65 3.73 -4.39 -3.81
CA LEU A 65 3.47 -3.40 -4.85
C LEU A 65 4.66 -2.46 -5.06
N GLU A 66 5.24 -1.93 -3.98
CA GLU A 66 6.42 -1.06 -4.04
C GLU A 66 7.60 -1.78 -4.70
N THR A 67 7.83 -3.05 -4.34
CA THR A 67 8.88 -3.87 -4.95
C THR A 67 8.62 -4.12 -6.44
N PHE A 68 7.37 -4.45 -6.81
CA PHE A 68 6.98 -4.66 -8.20
C PHE A 68 7.20 -3.40 -9.06
N LEU A 69 6.78 -2.24 -8.55
CA LEU A 69 6.95 -0.95 -9.25
C LEU A 69 8.41 -0.51 -9.34
N ALA A 70 9.24 -0.88 -8.37
CA ALA A 70 10.67 -0.65 -8.43
C ALA A 70 11.34 -1.47 -9.51
N GLU A 71 11.05 -2.77 -9.57
CA GLU A 71 11.65 -3.69 -10.52
C GLU A 71 11.26 -3.41 -11.97
N ASN A 72 10.03 -2.93 -12.21
CA ASN A 72 9.57 -2.57 -13.55
C ASN A 72 9.93 -1.12 -13.96
N GLY A 73 10.57 -0.36 -13.06
CA GLY A 73 11.01 1.02 -13.31
C GLY A 73 9.90 2.08 -13.27
N ALA A 74 8.69 1.74 -12.82
CA ALA A 74 7.57 2.67 -12.71
C ALA A 74 7.68 3.60 -11.47
N ALA A 75 8.42 3.21 -10.44
CA ALA A 75 8.69 4.04 -9.26
C ALA A 75 10.10 3.80 -8.72
N ASP A 76 10.87 4.87 -8.47
CA ASP A 76 12.16 4.76 -7.79
C ASP A 76 11.94 4.58 -6.27
N PRO A 77 12.47 3.51 -5.64
CA PRO A 77 12.42 3.32 -4.20
C PRO A 77 12.93 4.52 -3.39
N ALA A 78 13.99 5.19 -3.86
CA ALA A 78 14.56 6.33 -3.17
C ALA A 78 13.63 7.54 -3.20
N GLU A 79 12.95 7.75 -4.33
CA GLU A 79 11.95 8.80 -4.46
C GLU A 79 10.71 8.51 -3.60
N ALA A 80 10.22 7.26 -3.62
CA ALA A 80 9.07 6.85 -2.81
C ALA A 80 9.34 7.07 -1.31
N ALA A 81 10.53 6.66 -0.84
CA ALA A 81 10.97 6.88 0.54
C ALA A 81 11.09 8.36 0.88
N ARG A 82 11.62 9.19 -0.04
CA ARG A 82 11.71 10.64 0.14
C ARG A 82 10.33 11.27 0.29
N VAL A 83 9.37 10.92 -0.57
CA VAL A 83 8.00 11.45 -0.53
C VAL A 83 7.28 11.02 0.74
N LYS A 84 7.45 9.76 1.16
CA LYS A 84 6.92 9.26 2.44
C LYS A 84 7.42 10.09 3.62
N HIS A 85 8.74 10.28 3.74
CA HIS A 85 9.32 11.08 4.82
C HIS A 85 8.88 12.54 4.76
N ALA A 86 8.74 13.13 3.57
CA ALA A 86 8.27 14.50 3.41
C ALA A 86 6.82 14.66 3.89
N TRP A 87 5.95 13.70 3.61
CA TRP A 87 4.58 13.68 4.13
C TRP A 87 4.53 13.49 5.65
N GLU A 88 5.32 12.57 6.19
CA GLU A 88 5.42 12.36 7.64
C GLU A 88 5.86 13.64 8.36
N HIS A 89 6.91 14.29 7.86
CA HIS A 89 7.40 15.55 8.39
C HIS A 89 6.36 16.66 8.28
N ALA A 90 5.68 16.78 7.12
CA ALA A 90 4.62 17.75 6.93
C ALA A 90 3.48 17.55 7.94
N TYR A 91 3.07 16.30 8.19
CA TYR A 91 2.06 15.98 9.18
C TYR A 91 2.49 16.38 10.59
N LEU A 92 3.72 16.02 11.00
CA LEU A 92 4.24 16.30 12.34
C LEU A 92 4.43 17.79 12.63
N GLU A 93 4.74 18.60 11.62
CA GLU A 93 4.93 20.05 11.76
C GLU A 93 3.64 20.86 11.61
N THR A 94 2.56 20.28 11.09
CA THR A 94 1.30 21.00 10.86
C THR A 94 0.56 21.18 12.17
N PRO A 95 0.27 22.43 12.62
CA PRO A 95 -0.52 22.66 13.82
C PRO A 95 -1.90 22.01 13.75
N HIS A 96 -2.41 21.54 14.88
CA HIS A 96 -3.74 20.92 14.94
C HIS A 96 -4.83 21.81 14.34
N GLY A 97 -5.65 21.23 13.46
CA GLY A 97 -6.75 21.91 12.78
C GLY A 97 -6.34 22.64 11.49
N GLN A 98 -5.05 22.66 11.13
CA GLN A 98 -4.58 23.18 9.85
C GLN A 98 -4.45 22.05 8.80
N PRO A 99 -4.65 22.35 7.51
CA PRO A 99 -4.44 21.37 6.44
C PRO A 99 -2.95 21.01 6.31
N VAL A 100 -2.66 19.74 6.04
CA VAL A 100 -1.31 19.24 5.79
C VAL A 100 -0.96 19.45 4.32
N HIS A 101 0.18 20.06 4.06
CA HIS A 101 0.70 20.29 2.71
C HIS A 101 2.13 19.75 2.59
N LEU A 102 2.40 19.00 1.52
CA LEU A 102 3.80 18.77 1.10
C LEU A 102 4.43 20.13 0.80
N ARG A 103 5.64 20.33 1.32
CA ARG A 103 6.46 21.48 0.96
C ARG A 103 7.23 21.13 -0.31
N ASP A 104 7.24 22.06 -1.26
CA ASP A 104 8.03 21.97 -2.49
C ASP A 104 9.54 21.90 -2.21
#